data_AF-A0A917FYG6-F1
#
_entry.id   AF-A0A917FYG6-F1
#
_cell.length_a   1.000
_cell.length_b   1.000
_cell.length_c   1.000
_cell.angle_alpha   90.00
_cell.angle_beta   90.00
_cell.angle_gamma   90.00
#
_symmetry.space_group_name_H-M   'P 1'
#
loop_
_entity.id
_entity.type
_entity.pdbx_description
1 polymer ?
#
loop_
_entity_poly.entity_id
_entity_poly.type
_entity_poly.pdbx_seq_one_letter_code
_entity_poly.pdbx_strand_id
1 'polypeptide(L)'
;MTTPISDDSPRFDAVAPFGENAVISYDAKRDCFVSSAKVSHSDFIWLPDWEFGPRILADLFEQDLILEADLGEIVQDSWVMADRPTANVSSDRWIRIWSAANTTIPTVPEKLFRGGISYRGMSWTASYEVAEEFAWSEMRPGDDPSHGKVFSYSFSQQHVIGYMKVKSEDEYIIDPRIFDDATIIPDVEDN
;
A
#
# COMPACT_ATOMS: atom_id res chain seq x y z
N MET A 1 29.60 19.91 -24.24
CA MET A 1 30.43 18.86 -23.61
C MET A 1 29.69 18.41 -22.37
N THR A 2 29.07 17.24 -22.42
CA THR A 2 28.39 16.60 -21.30
C THR A 2 29.42 15.80 -20.52
N THR A 3 29.55 16.08 -19.22
CA THR A 3 30.44 15.35 -18.31
C THR A 3 29.87 13.94 -18.10
N PRO A 4 30.67 12.87 -18.22
CA PRO A 4 30.20 11.54 -17.86
C PRO A 4 30.05 11.47 -16.34
N ILE A 5 28.84 11.11 -15.88
CA ILE A 5 28.56 10.81 -14.49
C ILE A 5 29.19 9.44 -14.18
N SER A 6 30.15 9.39 -13.26
CA SER A 6 30.79 8.14 -12.84
C SER A 6 29.77 7.24 -12.11
N ASP A 7 29.65 6.02 -12.61
CA ASP A 7 28.50 5.11 -12.46
C ASP A 7 28.76 4.01 -11.41
N ASP A 8 29.03 4.40 -10.16
CA ASP A 8 29.30 3.45 -9.06
C ASP A 8 28.14 3.41 -8.05
N SER A 9 26.89 3.42 -8.50
CA SER A 9 25.74 3.36 -7.60
C SER A 9 24.69 2.41 -8.14
N PRO A 10 23.96 1.70 -7.26
CA PRO A 10 22.90 0.79 -7.70
C PRO A 10 21.80 1.62 -8.38
N ARG A 11 21.84 1.67 -9.71
CA ARG A 11 20.71 2.10 -10.52
C ARG A 11 19.77 0.90 -10.61
N PHE A 12 18.54 1.11 -10.17
CA PHE A 12 17.48 0.15 -10.40
C PHE A 12 16.77 0.61 -11.67
N ASP A 13 17.09 -0.04 -12.78
CA ASP A 13 16.36 0.12 -14.02
C ASP A 13 15.14 -0.79 -13.94
N ALA A 14 13.96 -0.21 -13.71
CA ALA A 14 12.71 -0.91 -13.91
C ALA A 14 12.46 -0.97 -15.43
N VAL A 15 12.77 -2.11 -16.03
CA VAL A 15 12.58 -2.36 -17.46
C VAL A 15 11.18 -2.94 -17.66
N ALA A 16 10.24 -2.14 -18.17
CA ALA A 16 8.97 -2.65 -18.66
C ALA A 16 9.23 -3.51 -19.94
N PRO A 17 8.70 -4.74 -20.04
CA PRO A 17 8.98 -5.60 -21.18
C PRO A 17 8.14 -5.19 -22.42
N PHE A 18 8.73 -4.34 -23.26
CA PHE A 18 8.49 -4.10 -24.70
C PHE A 18 7.06 -3.89 -25.28
N GLY A 19 6.80 -2.62 -25.61
CA GLY A 19 5.92 -2.15 -26.69
C GLY A 19 5.90 -0.62 -26.75
N GLU A 20 6.96 0.00 -27.31
CA GLU A 20 7.18 1.46 -27.46
C GLU A 20 7.33 2.31 -26.16
N ASN A 21 8.60 2.42 -25.72
CA ASN A 21 9.25 3.60 -25.15
C ASN A 21 8.79 4.20 -23.80
N ALA A 22 8.97 3.49 -22.69
CA ALA A 22 9.21 4.13 -21.39
C ALA A 22 10.34 3.39 -20.63
N VAL A 23 11.47 4.06 -20.38
CA VAL A 23 12.54 3.56 -19.48
C VAL A 23 12.43 4.36 -18.20
N ILE A 24 11.85 3.78 -17.15
CA ILE A 24 11.75 4.43 -15.85
C ILE A 24 13.00 4.07 -15.04
N SER A 25 14.00 4.95 -15.05
CA SER A 25 15.17 4.82 -14.17
C SER A 25 14.90 5.57 -12.86
N TYR A 26 15.00 4.85 -11.74
CA TYR A 26 14.92 5.44 -10.40
C TYR A 26 16.33 5.75 -9.88
N ASP A 27 16.57 7.00 -9.52
CA ASP A 27 17.82 7.44 -8.90
C ASP A 27 17.65 7.46 -7.38
N ALA A 28 18.02 6.36 -6.72
CA ALA A 28 17.92 6.21 -5.27
C ALA A 28 18.68 7.28 -4.45
N LYS A 29 19.69 7.95 -5.04
CA LYS A 29 20.40 9.04 -4.35
C LYS A 29 19.62 10.34 -4.36
N ARG A 30 18.83 10.55 -5.39
CA ARG A 30 18.04 11.78 -5.58
C ARG A 30 16.59 11.62 -5.15
N ASP A 31 16.18 10.39 -4.81
CA ASP A 31 14.79 10.05 -4.47
C ASP A 31 13.85 10.54 -5.60
N CYS A 32 14.24 10.30 -6.86
CA CYS A 32 13.52 10.82 -8.01
C CYS A 32 13.62 9.92 -9.25
N PHE A 33 12.62 10.06 -10.11
CA PHE A 33 12.57 9.41 -11.43
C PHE A 33 13.23 10.23 -12.51
N VAL A 34 13.83 9.53 -13.47
CA VAL A 34 14.33 10.11 -14.71
C VAL A 34 13.67 9.38 -15.88
N SER A 35 12.43 9.74 -16.24
CA SER A 35 11.86 9.36 -17.54
C SER A 35 10.68 10.24 -17.99
N SER A 36 10.40 10.19 -19.29
CA SER A 36 9.35 10.96 -19.96
C SER A 36 8.61 10.09 -20.98
N ALA A 37 7.70 9.22 -20.52
CA ALA A 37 6.65 8.62 -21.33
C ALA A 37 5.59 7.97 -20.41
N LYS A 38 4.32 8.02 -20.84
CA LYS A 38 3.21 7.36 -20.14
C LYS A 38 3.23 5.86 -20.44
N VAL A 39 3.07 5.03 -19.42
CA VAL A 39 3.00 3.57 -19.57
C VAL A 39 1.56 3.18 -19.90
N SER A 40 1.35 2.33 -20.91
CA SER A 40 0.03 1.98 -21.43
C SER A 40 -0.05 0.50 -21.79
N HIS A 41 -1.02 -0.21 -21.19
CA HIS A 41 -1.55 -1.54 -21.54
C HIS A 41 -0.56 -2.73 -21.57
N SER A 42 -0.91 -3.72 -20.74
CA SER A 42 -0.60 -5.16 -20.83
C SER A 42 0.84 -5.63 -20.83
N ASP A 43 1.79 -4.88 -20.27
CA ASP A 43 3.10 -5.42 -19.89
C ASP A 43 3.49 -4.91 -18.50
N PHE A 44 3.67 -5.85 -17.56
CA PHE A 44 3.83 -5.63 -16.12
C PHE A 44 4.83 -4.50 -15.79
N ILE A 45 4.39 -3.50 -15.03
CA ILE A 45 5.32 -2.62 -14.30
C ILE A 45 5.94 -3.48 -13.19
N TRP A 46 7.15 -3.98 -13.43
CA TRP A 46 7.92 -4.63 -12.39
C TRP A 46 8.46 -3.55 -11.46
N LEU A 47 7.73 -3.34 -10.36
CA LEU A 47 8.26 -2.57 -9.25
C LEU A 47 9.40 -3.39 -8.62
N PRO A 48 10.57 -2.79 -8.32
CA PRO A 48 11.61 -3.45 -7.56
C PRO A 48 11.10 -3.83 -6.16
N ASP A 49 11.97 -4.43 -5.35
CA ASP A 49 11.67 -5.04 -4.06
C ASP A 49 10.64 -4.33 -3.13
N TRP A 50 10.19 -5.08 -2.13
CA TRP A 50 9.21 -4.70 -1.11
C TRP A 50 9.46 -3.35 -0.41
N GLU A 51 10.69 -2.82 -0.44
CA GLU A 51 11.03 -1.55 0.17
C GLU A 51 10.74 -0.35 -0.76
N PHE A 52 11.05 -0.48 -2.05
CA PHE A 52 10.95 0.63 -3.00
C PHE A 52 9.65 0.65 -3.82
N GLY A 53 9.04 -0.51 -4.08
CA GLY A 53 7.86 -0.60 -4.96
C GLY A 53 6.73 0.40 -4.61
N PRO A 54 6.27 0.49 -3.35
CA PRO A 54 5.27 1.47 -2.94
C PRO A 54 5.63 2.92 -3.23
N ARG A 55 6.88 3.32 -2.96
CA ARG A 55 7.37 4.69 -3.18
C ARG A 55 7.35 5.01 -4.66
N ILE A 56 7.81 4.06 -5.47
CA ILE A 56 7.84 4.18 -6.92
C ILE A 56 6.43 4.35 -7.49
N LEU A 57 5.48 3.52 -7.05
CA LEU A 57 4.06 3.68 -7.42
C LEU A 57 3.56 5.09 -7.09
N ALA A 58 3.79 5.56 -5.86
CA ALA A 58 3.27 6.85 -5.42
C ALA A 58 3.83 8.03 -6.24
N ASP A 59 5.12 7.99 -6.58
CA ASP A 59 5.77 9.02 -7.38
C ASP A 59 5.31 9.00 -8.85
N LEU A 60 5.10 7.81 -9.43
CA LEU A 60 4.56 7.66 -10.78
C LEU A 60 3.11 8.13 -10.87
N PHE A 61 2.32 7.84 -9.82
CA PHE A 61 0.95 8.32 -9.69
C PHE A 61 0.88 9.85 -9.63
N GLU A 62 1.70 10.50 -8.81
CA GLU A 62 1.72 11.96 -8.66
C GLU A 62 2.22 12.71 -9.91
N GLN A 63 2.90 12.01 -10.82
CA GLN A 63 3.36 12.55 -12.10
C GLN A 63 2.40 12.23 -13.26
N ASP A 64 1.22 11.65 -12.99
CA ASP A 64 0.24 11.22 -14.01
C ASP A 64 0.86 10.27 -15.06
N LEU A 65 1.81 9.42 -14.64
CA LEU A 65 2.52 8.47 -15.50
C LEU A 65 1.89 7.08 -15.54
N ILE A 66 0.91 6.83 -14.66
CA ILE A 66 0.11 5.59 -14.61
C ILE A 66 -1.27 5.91 -15.19
N LEU A 67 -1.77 5.06 -16.09
CA LEU A 67 -3.14 5.16 -16.54
C LEU A 67 -4.11 4.68 -15.45
N GLU A 68 -5.20 5.41 -15.28
CA GLU A 68 -6.25 5.07 -14.30
C GLU A 68 -6.77 3.63 -14.45
N ALA A 69 -6.88 3.14 -15.70
CA ALA A 69 -7.33 1.77 -15.99
C ALA A 69 -6.39 0.68 -15.45
N ASP A 70 -5.11 0.97 -15.28
CA ASP A 70 -4.09 0.01 -14.82
C ASP A 70 -3.85 0.13 -13.30
N LEU A 71 -4.27 1.26 -12.69
CA LEU A 71 -3.97 1.59 -11.30
C LEU A 71 -4.54 0.58 -10.30
N GLY A 72 -5.70 -0.02 -10.60
CA GLY A 72 -6.38 -0.98 -9.75
C GLY A 72 -5.59 -2.27 -9.46
N GLU A 73 -4.86 -2.78 -10.44
CA GLU A 73 -4.00 -3.98 -10.28
C GLU A 73 -2.67 -3.57 -9.64
N ILE A 74 -2.04 -2.50 -10.14
CA ILE A 74 -0.73 -2.04 -9.66
C ILE A 74 -0.78 -1.66 -8.18
N VAL A 75 -1.84 -1.00 -7.72
CA VAL A 75 -1.97 -0.62 -6.31
C VAL A 75 -2.04 -1.84 -5.40
N GLN A 76 -2.74 -2.90 -5.81
CA GLN A 76 -2.89 -4.13 -5.03
C GLN A 76 -1.55 -4.86 -4.93
N ASP A 77 -0.85 -5.05 -6.05
CA ASP A 77 0.46 -5.68 -6.06
C ASP A 77 1.46 -4.90 -5.19
N SER A 78 1.48 -3.58 -5.31
CA SER A 78 2.34 -2.71 -4.51
C SER A 78 2.01 -2.76 -3.03
N TRP A 79 0.73 -2.90 -2.69
CA TRP A 79 0.26 -3.00 -1.32
C TRP A 79 0.72 -4.30 -0.65
N VAL A 80 0.53 -5.46 -1.30
CA VAL A 80 0.94 -6.78 -0.78
C VAL A 80 2.44 -6.87 -0.58
N MET A 81 3.21 -6.26 -1.46
CA MET A 81 4.66 -6.31 -1.35
C MET A 81 5.18 -5.53 -0.14
N ALA A 82 4.44 -4.55 0.37
CA ALA A 82 4.89 -3.74 1.48
C ALA A 82 4.59 -4.43 2.83
N ASP A 83 5.63 -4.87 3.53
CA ASP A 83 5.51 -5.38 4.92
C ASP A 83 4.86 -4.34 5.85
N ARG A 84 5.09 -3.05 5.56
CA ARG A 84 4.47 -1.90 6.24
C ARG A 84 4.18 -0.78 5.25
N PRO A 85 3.03 -0.79 4.54
CA PRO A 85 2.74 0.16 3.48
C PRO A 85 2.89 1.62 3.93
N THR A 86 2.48 1.93 5.16
CA THR A 86 2.53 3.27 5.73
C THR A 86 3.91 3.72 6.20
N ALA A 87 4.89 2.82 6.30
CA ALA A 87 6.29 3.16 6.61
C ALA A 87 7.02 3.73 5.38
N ASN A 88 6.62 3.30 4.19
CA ASN A 88 7.27 3.68 2.93
C ASN A 88 6.54 4.83 2.21
N VAL A 89 5.21 4.87 2.31
CA VAL A 89 4.38 5.90 1.70
C VAL A 89 3.39 6.40 2.75
N SER A 90 3.31 7.72 2.94
CA SER A 90 2.40 8.32 3.92
C SER A 90 0.94 7.94 3.64
N SER A 91 0.10 7.84 4.68
CA SER A 91 -1.33 7.52 4.53
C SER A 91 -2.05 8.46 3.55
N ASP A 92 -1.75 9.76 3.55
CA ASP A 92 -2.37 10.71 2.60
C ASP A 92 -2.10 10.36 1.13
N ARG A 93 -0.89 9.88 0.82
CA ARG A 93 -0.54 9.43 -0.54
C ARG A 93 -1.30 8.15 -0.88
N TRP A 94 -1.31 7.17 0.03
CA TRP A 94 -2.07 5.93 -0.17
C TRP A 94 -3.55 6.17 -0.38
N ILE A 95 -4.16 7.08 0.39
CA ILE A 95 -5.58 7.41 0.25
C ILE A 95 -5.88 7.94 -1.15
N ARG A 96 -5.03 8.84 -1.68
CA ARG A 96 -5.19 9.34 -3.06
C ARG A 96 -5.07 8.22 -4.09
N ILE A 97 -4.07 7.36 -3.95
CA ILE A 97 -3.82 6.24 -4.87
C ILE A 97 -5.01 5.27 -4.87
N TRP A 98 -5.44 4.79 -3.70
CA TRP A 98 -6.58 3.88 -3.58
C TRP A 98 -7.89 4.48 -4.06
N SER A 99 -8.15 5.75 -3.74
CA SER A 99 -9.35 6.46 -4.21
C SER A 99 -9.38 6.57 -5.74
N ALA A 100 -8.22 6.81 -6.37
CA ALA A 100 -8.11 6.88 -7.82
C ALA A 100 -8.13 5.51 -8.50
N ALA A 101 -7.66 4.47 -7.82
CA ALA A 101 -7.67 3.09 -8.33
C ALA A 101 -9.10 2.56 -8.55
N ASN A 102 -10.09 3.17 -7.88
CA ASN A 102 -11.53 2.88 -8.02
C ASN A 102 -11.82 1.37 -8.00
N THR A 103 -11.14 0.65 -7.10
CA THR A 103 -11.29 -0.80 -6.98
C THR A 103 -12.73 -1.15 -6.60
N THR A 104 -13.24 -2.28 -7.09
CA THR A 104 -14.58 -2.74 -6.70
C THR A 104 -14.57 -3.16 -5.24
N ILE A 105 -15.21 -2.36 -4.39
CA ILE A 105 -15.37 -2.66 -2.96
C ILE A 105 -16.65 -3.48 -2.78
N PRO A 106 -16.58 -4.69 -2.20
CA PRO A 106 -17.76 -5.46 -1.89
C PRO A 106 -18.58 -4.80 -0.78
N THR A 107 -19.75 -5.37 -0.47
CA THR A 107 -20.53 -4.97 0.70
C THR A 107 -19.66 -5.11 1.95
N VAL A 108 -19.47 -3.99 2.67
CA VAL A 108 -18.70 -3.99 3.92
C VAL A 108 -19.40 -4.85 4.97
N PRO A 109 -18.69 -5.81 5.60
CA PRO A 109 -19.19 -6.59 6.72
C PRO A 109 -19.64 -5.70 7.89
N GLU A 110 -20.53 -6.21 8.73
CA GLU A 110 -21.02 -5.48 9.92
C GLU A 110 -19.88 -5.03 10.84
N LYS A 111 -18.81 -5.83 10.91
CA LYS A 111 -17.64 -5.59 11.74
C LYS A 111 -16.38 -6.01 10.99
N LEU A 112 -15.34 -5.18 11.09
CA LEU A 112 -13.99 -5.47 10.62
C LEU A 112 -13.03 -5.48 11.81
N PHE A 113 -11.91 -6.17 11.63
CA PHE A 113 -10.89 -6.41 12.65
C PHE A 113 -9.52 -5.96 12.15
N ARG A 114 -8.67 -5.53 13.08
CA ARG A 114 -7.27 -5.20 12.81
C ARG A 114 -6.38 -5.75 13.90
N GLY A 115 -5.39 -6.54 13.50
CA GLY A 115 -4.28 -6.91 14.37
C GLY A 115 -3.18 -5.86 14.36
N GLY A 116 -2.57 -5.64 15.52
CA GLY A 116 -1.31 -4.90 15.62
C GLY A 116 -1.19 -4.11 16.90
N ILE A 117 -0.28 -3.14 16.92
CA ILE A 117 -0.06 -2.26 18.08
C ILE A 117 -0.92 -0.99 18.08
N SER A 118 -1.67 -0.75 17.00
CA SER A 118 -2.49 0.44 16.81
C SER A 118 -3.68 0.17 15.89
N TYR A 119 -4.85 0.68 16.27
CA TYR A 119 -6.06 0.65 15.44
C TYR A 119 -6.01 1.63 14.25
N ARG A 120 -5.08 2.60 14.25
CA ARG A 120 -5.03 3.65 13.21
C ARG A 120 -4.42 3.19 11.89
N GLY A 121 -4.09 1.92 11.74
CA GLY A 121 -3.60 1.39 10.46
C GLY A 121 -4.72 1.24 9.44
N MET A 122 -4.33 1.18 8.18
CA MET A 122 -5.26 1.18 7.04
C MET A 122 -5.75 -0.21 6.66
N SER A 123 -5.00 -1.26 7.00
CA SER A 123 -5.35 -2.65 6.70
C SER A 123 -6.29 -3.21 7.77
N TRP A 124 -7.46 -3.68 7.33
CA TRP A 124 -8.49 -4.30 8.16
C TRP A 124 -9.03 -5.55 7.46
N THR A 125 -9.46 -6.54 8.22
CA THR A 125 -9.95 -7.82 7.70
C THR A 125 -11.34 -8.16 8.26
N ALA A 126 -12.08 -8.99 7.56
CA ALA A 126 -13.37 -9.51 8.05
C ALA A 126 -13.21 -10.68 9.03
N SER A 127 -12.02 -11.28 9.15
CA SER A 127 -11.75 -12.43 10.02
C SER A 127 -11.02 -12.01 11.29
N TYR A 128 -11.60 -12.38 12.43
CA TYR A 128 -10.96 -12.18 13.73
C TYR A 128 -9.65 -12.97 13.83
N GLU A 129 -9.65 -14.22 13.39
CA GLU A 129 -8.52 -15.14 13.47
C GLU A 129 -7.31 -14.60 12.70
N VAL A 130 -7.55 -14.04 11.52
CA VAL A 130 -6.51 -13.39 10.73
C VAL A 130 -5.96 -12.15 11.44
N ALA A 131 -6.83 -11.31 11.98
CA ALA A 131 -6.39 -10.15 12.77
C ALA A 131 -5.59 -10.57 14.01
N GLU A 132 -5.95 -11.66 14.68
CA GLU A 132 -5.19 -12.22 15.79
C GLU A 132 -3.79 -12.67 15.34
N GLU A 133 -3.67 -13.41 14.23
CA GLU A 133 -2.37 -13.80 13.66
C GLU A 133 -1.47 -12.58 13.36
N PHE A 134 -2.05 -11.49 12.84
CA PHE A 134 -1.32 -10.24 12.63
C PHE A 134 -0.89 -9.57 13.93
N ALA A 135 -1.75 -9.54 14.95
CA ALA A 135 -1.40 -9.00 16.26
C ALA A 135 -0.18 -9.70 16.87
N TRP A 136 -0.05 -11.01 16.66
CA TRP A 136 1.09 -11.79 17.14
C TRP A 136 2.33 -11.70 16.24
N SER A 137 2.16 -11.65 14.91
CA SER A 137 3.28 -11.67 13.95
C SER A 137 3.99 -10.32 13.78
N GLU A 138 3.32 -9.20 14.03
CA GLU A 138 3.97 -7.87 14.00
C GLU A 138 4.92 -7.62 15.18
N MET A 139 4.91 -8.48 16.21
CA MET A 139 5.78 -8.36 17.37
C MET A 139 7.21 -8.81 17.05
N ARG A 140 8.18 -7.93 17.31
CA ARG A 140 9.60 -8.28 17.14
C ARG A 140 10.03 -9.22 18.27
N PRO A 141 11.03 -10.09 18.04
CA PRO A 141 11.64 -10.86 19.12
C PRO A 141 12.14 -9.93 20.25
N GLY A 142 11.52 -10.02 21.42
CA GLY A 142 11.83 -9.20 22.59
C GLY A 142 10.85 -8.05 22.87
N ASP A 143 9.90 -7.80 21.96
CA ASP A 143 8.74 -6.95 22.28
C ASP A 143 7.87 -7.64 23.33
N ASP A 144 7.27 -6.85 24.23
CA ASP A 144 6.34 -7.36 25.23
C ASP A 144 5.11 -7.97 24.52
N PRO A 145 4.82 -9.28 24.72
CA PRO A 145 3.67 -9.95 24.12
C PRO A 145 2.32 -9.29 24.45
N SER A 146 2.25 -8.45 25.48
CA SER A 146 1.05 -7.70 25.88
C SER A 146 0.73 -6.50 24.98
N HIS A 147 1.54 -6.22 23.95
CA HIS A 147 1.36 -5.06 23.08
C HIS A 147 0.56 -5.33 21.80
N GLY A 148 0.55 -6.57 21.29
CA GLY A 148 -0.31 -6.97 20.17
C GLY A 148 -1.76 -7.02 20.61
N LYS A 149 -2.64 -6.31 19.91
CA LYS A 149 -4.08 -6.29 20.19
C LYS A 149 -4.87 -6.51 18.91
N VAL A 150 -6.06 -7.09 19.07
CA VAL A 150 -7.08 -7.07 18.02
C VAL A 150 -8.04 -5.93 18.31
N PHE A 151 -8.21 -5.05 17.33
CA PHE A 151 -9.16 -3.97 17.36
C PHE A 151 -10.35 -4.31 16.47
N SER A 152 -11.56 -3.93 16.84
CA SER A 152 -12.73 -4.11 15.99
C SER A 152 -13.55 -2.82 15.85
N TYR A 153 -14.16 -2.63 14.68
CA TYR A 153 -15.05 -1.49 14.43
C TYR A 153 -16.05 -1.77 13.32
N SER A 154 -17.21 -1.13 13.39
CA SER A 154 -18.27 -1.20 12.38
C SER A 154 -18.15 -0.03 11.41
N PHE A 155 -17.55 -0.30 10.25
CA PHE A 155 -17.35 0.71 9.21
C PHE A 155 -18.57 0.82 8.31
N SER A 156 -18.86 2.03 7.85
CA SER A 156 -19.79 2.25 6.74
C SER A 156 -19.04 2.16 5.41
N GLN A 157 -19.77 1.94 4.31
CA GLN A 157 -19.18 1.81 2.97
C GLN A 157 -18.26 2.99 2.59
N GLN A 158 -18.61 4.21 3.00
CA GLN A 158 -17.83 5.43 2.71
C GLN A 158 -16.48 5.51 3.44
N HIS A 159 -16.23 4.66 4.43
CA HIS A 159 -14.94 4.62 5.15
C HIS A 159 -13.92 3.69 4.50
N VAL A 160 -14.38 2.79 3.61
CA VAL A 160 -13.53 1.86 2.88
C VAL A 160 -13.15 2.51 1.56
N ILE A 161 -11.85 2.72 1.36
CA ILE A 161 -11.28 3.38 0.18
C ILE A 161 -10.69 2.40 -0.82
N GLY A 162 -10.55 1.13 -0.42
CA GLY A 162 -9.99 0.08 -1.25
C GLY A 162 -10.36 -1.29 -0.73
N TYR A 163 -10.31 -2.27 -1.61
CA TYR A 163 -10.52 -3.67 -1.26
C TYR A 163 -9.61 -4.54 -2.11
N MET A 164 -9.13 -5.62 -1.50
CA MET A 164 -8.39 -6.64 -2.21
C MET A 164 -8.57 -8.00 -1.56
N LYS A 165 -8.43 -9.04 -2.39
CA LYS A 165 -8.49 -10.42 -1.94
C LYS A 165 -7.13 -11.06 -2.14
N VAL A 166 -6.39 -11.25 -1.06
CA VAL A 166 -5.06 -11.87 -1.09
C VAL A 166 -5.21 -13.32 -0.63
N LYS A 167 -5.13 -14.25 -1.58
CA LYS A 167 -5.31 -15.70 -1.32
C LYS A 167 -6.67 -15.98 -0.64
N SER A 168 -6.65 -16.26 0.66
CA SER A 168 -7.81 -16.59 1.50
C SER A 168 -8.27 -15.44 2.38
N GLU A 169 -7.62 -14.28 2.29
CA GLU A 169 -7.93 -13.12 3.11
C GLU A 169 -8.62 -12.03 2.28
N ASP A 170 -9.68 -11.45 2.87
CA ASP A 170 -10.35 -10.26 2.38
C ASP A 170 -9.81 -9.06 3.17
N GLU A 171 -9.07 -8.17 2.50
CA GLU A 171 -8.48 -6.99 3.08
C GLU A 171 -9.22 -5.73 2.64
N TYR A 172 -9.66 -4.95 3.62
CA TYR A 172 -10.37 -3.69 3.48
C TYR A 172 -9.43 -2.55 3.84
N ILE A 173 -9.26 -1.62 2.91
CA ILE A 173 -8.39 -0.47 3.11
C ILE A 173 -9.22 0.68 3.64
N ILE A 174 -8.93 1.09 4.87
CA ILE A 174 -9.64 2.13 5.60
C ILE A 174 -8.86 3.45 5.50
N ASP A 175 -9.59 4.55 5.29
CA ASP A 175 -9.04 5.88 5.49
C ASP A 175 -8.81 6.12 7.00
N PRO A 176 -7.56 6.21 7.49
CA PRO A 176 -7.28 6.30 8.92
C PRO A 176 -7.69 7.66 9.52
N ARG A 177 -8.00 8.66 8.68
CA ARG A 177 -8.45 9.98 9.13
C ARG A 177 -9.82 9.93 9.81
N ILE A 178 -10.59 8.86 9.61
CA ILE A 178 -11.85 8.69 10.36
C ILE A 178 -11.62 8.67 11.88
N PHE A 179 -10.43 8.25 12.33
CA PHE A 179 -10.08 8.18 13.74
C PHE A 179 -9.57 9.51 14.32
N ASP A 180 -9.46 10.57 13.52
CA ASP A 180 -9.15 11.91 14.01
C ASP A 180 -10.37 12.56 14.68
N ASP A 181 -11.56 12.04 14.40
CA ASP A 181 -12.74 12.31 15.19
C ASP A 181 -12.69 11.51 16.50
N ALA A 182 -12.62 12.22 17.63
CA ALA A 182 -12.53 11.63 18.97
C ALA A 182 -13.76 10.76 19.35
N THR A 183 -14.81 10.75 18.53
CA THR A 183 -15.99 9.90 18.72
C THR A 183 -15.81 8.48 18.19
N ILE A 184 -14.79 8.22 17.37
CA ILE A 184 -14.51 6.89 16.80
C ILE A 184 -13.37 6.24 17.55
N ILE A 185 -13.73 5.34 18.48
CA ILE A 185 -12.77 4.54 19.25
C ILE A 185 -13.13 3.07 19.00
N PRO A 186 -12.28 2.30 18.30
CA PRO A 186 -12.47 0.87 18.13
C PRO A 186 -12.50 0.13 19.46
N ASP A 187 -13.28 -0.95 19.51
CA ASP A 187 -13.26 -1.87 20.63
C ASP A 187 -11.91 -2.61 20.63
N VAL A 188 -11.38 -2.88 21.83
CA VAL A 188 -10.27 -3.82 22.00
C VAL A 188 -10.89 -5.15 22.36
N GLU A 189 -10.61 -6.17 21.56
CA GLU A 189 -11.10 -7.52 21.83
C GLU A 189 -10.16 -8.19 22.85
N ASP A 190 -10.72 -8.68 23.95
CA ASP A 190 -9.98 -9.47 24.94
C ASP A 190 -9.91 -10.93 24.45
N ASN A 191 -8.72 -11.53 24.48
CA ASN A 191 -8.50 -12.95 24.15
C ASN A 191 -9.09 -13.90 25.21
#